data_AF-A0A975HZC6-F1
#
_entry.id   AF-A0A975HZC6-F1
#
_cell.length_a   1.000
_cell.length_b   1.000
_cell.length_c   1.000
_cell.angle_alpha   90.00
_cell.angle_beta   90.00
_cell.angle_gamma   90.00
#
_symmetry.space_group_name_H-M   'P 1'
#
loop_
_entity.id
_entity.type
_entity.pdbx_description
1 polymer ?
#
loop_
_entity_poly.entity_id
_entity_poly.type
_entity_poly.pdbx_seq_one_letter_code
_entity_poly.pdbx_strand_id
1 'polypeptide(L)'
;MHVIIHGPIPLPLRGPADQFIIVNVTTLHADVKHDPACLLGAGDHPGIIHDSYVTYRFARIDTDADVRKNVNSGVWQLCQPCSADLVAKIRHSACRSKLLDKDAKQFLGCV
;
A
#
# COMPACT_ATOMS: atom_id res chain seq x y z
N MET A 1 1.91 9.16 -1.72
CA MET A 1 1.36 8.36 -2.86
C MET A 1 0.62 7.15 -2.31
N HIS A 2 -0.52 6.76 -2.90
CA HIS A 2 -1.22 5.51 -2.57
C HIS A 2 -0.76 4.39 -3.51
N VAL A 3 -0.56 3.19 -2.97
CA VAL A 3 -0.17 2.00 -3.75
C VAL A 3 -1.11 0.86 -3.39
N ILE A 4 -1.76 0.29 -4.41
CA ILE A 4 -2.54 -0.93 -4.27
C ILE A 4 -1.57 -2.11 -4.35
N ILE A 5 -1.54 -2.94 -3.31
CA ILE A 5 -0.58 -4.04 -3.19
C ILE A 5 -1.23 -5.42 -3.18
N HIS A 6 -2.56 -5.49 -3.08
CA HIS A 6 -3.32 -6.73 -3.13
C HIS A 6 -4.78 -6.47 -3.51
N GLY A 7 -5.45 -7.46 -4.11
CA GLY A 7 -6.83 -7.34 -4.61
C GLY A 7 -6.91 -7.28 -6.15
N PRO A 8 -8.13 -7.31 -6.73
CA PRO A 8 -9.41 -7.42 -6.04
C PRO A 8 -9.66 -8.85 -5.52
N ILE A 9 -10.04 -8.99 -4.24
CA ILE A 9 -10.47 -10.27 -3.64
C ILE A 9 -11.60 -10.01 -2.64
N PRO A 10 -12.69 -10.79 -2.63
CA PRO A 10 -13.73 -10.69 -1.61
C PRO A 10 -13.23 -11.20 -0.25
N LEU A 11 -13.46 -10.43 0.82
CA LEU A 11 -13.03 -10.81 2.17
C LEU A 11 -14.19 -11.38 2.99
N PRO A 12 -14.11 -12.63 3.49
CA PRO A 12 -15.22 -13.30 4.18
C PRO A 12 -15.83 -12.52 5.35
N LEU A 13 -15.02 -11.70 6.04
CA LEU A 13 -15.45 -10.90 7.19
C LEU A 13 -15.92 -9.48 6.85
N ARG A 14 -15.76 -9.04 5.60
CA ARG A 14 -16.11 -7.68 5.13
C ARG A 14 -17.14 -7.66 4.00
N GLY A 15 -17.70 -8.83 3.67
CA GLY A 15 -18.76 -8.97 2.68
C GLY A 15 -18.28 -9.39 1.29
N PRO A 16 -19.21 -9.54 0.33
CA PRO A 16 -18.92 -10.11 -0.98
C PRO A 16 -18.20 -9.15 -1.93
N ALA A 17 -18.04 -7.88 -1.55
CA ALA A 17 -17.40 -6.89 -2.40
C ALA A 17 -15.90 -7.16 -2.51
N ASP A 18 -15.40 -7.01 -3.74
CA ASP A 18 -13.97 -7.01 -4.03
C ASP A 18 -13.27 -5.92 -3.24
N GLN A 19 -12.17 -6.31 -2.58
CA GLN A 19 -11.41 -5.43 -1.72
C GLN A 19 -9.94 -5.35 -2.14
N PHE A 20 -9.35 -4.21 -1.82
CA PHE A 20 -7.97 -3.86 -2.10
C PHE A 20 -7.24 -3.50 -0.82
N ILE A 21 -5.99 -3.93 -0.71
CA ILE A 21 -5.07 -3.42 0.32
C ILE A 21 -4.29 -2.26 -0.27
N ILE A 22 -4.42 -1.11 0.37
CA ILE A 22 -3.79 0.14 -0.03
C ILE A 22 -2.80 0.56 1.05
N VAL A 23 -1.57 0.84 0.64
CA VAL A 23 -0.54 1.40 1.51
C VAL A 23 -0.12 2.77 1.01
N ASN A 24 0.50 3.56 1.88
CA ASN A 24 0.98 4.89 1.51
C ASN A 24 2.51 4.92 1.49
N VAL A 25 3.05 5.74 0.61
CA VAL A 25 4.47 6.08 0.53
C VAL A 25 4.66 7.52 0.96
N THR A 26 5.63 7.72 1.85
CA THR A 26 6.01 9.02 2.43
C THR A 26 7.52 9.20 2.33
N THR A 27 7.96 10.43 2.10
CA THR A 27 9.38 10.80 2.06
C THR A 27 10.06 10.50 3.38
N LEU A 28 11.30 10.00 3.31
CA LEU A 28 12.14 9.73 4.46
C LEU A 28 12.73 11.05 4.99
N HIS A 29 12.57 11.30 6.28
CA HIS A 29 13.17 12.44 6.98
C HIS A 29 13.99 11.92 8.17
N ALA A 30 15.21 12.43 8.34
CA ALA A 30 16.19 11.91 9.30
C ALA A 30 15.67 11.90 10.75
N ASP A 31 14.90 12.92 11.14
CA ASP A 31 14.40 13.10 12.51
C ASP A 31 13.02 12.45 12.75
N VAL A 32 12.44 11.82 11.73
CA VAL A 32 11.11 11.22 11.81
C VAL A 32 11.22 9.71 11.94
N LYS A 33 10.66 9.18 13.03
CA LYS A 33 10.52 7.73 13.20
C LYS A 33 9.66 7.16 12.07
N HIS A 34 10.20 6.18 11.38
CA HIS A 34 9.56 5.52 10.24
C HIS A 34 9.56 4.00 10.43
N ASP A 35 8.77 3.31 9.62
CA ASP A 35 8.82 1.86 9.54
C ASP A 35 9.98 1.44 8.62
N PRO A 36 11.03 0.78 9.14
CA PRO A 36 12.16 0.37 8.32
C PRO A 36 11.87 -0.87 7.46
N ALA A 37 10.66 -1.45 7.54
CA ALA A 37 10.33 -2.68 6.80
C ALA A 37 10.43 -2.51 5.28
N CYS A 38 10.13 -1.32 4.75
CA CYS A 38 10.24 -1.04 3.31
C CYS A 38 10.75 0.38 3.06
N LEU A 39 12.03 0.47 2.68
CA LEU A 39 12.64 1.70 2.17
C LEU A 39 12.63 1.67 0.64
N LEU A 40 12.33 2.82 0.05
CA LEU A 40 12.23 3.04 -1.40
C LEU A 40 13.23 4.13 -1.79
N GLY A 41 14.00 3.88 -2.84
CA GLY A 41 14.96 4.85 -3.36
C GLY A 41 14.33 5.78 -4.38
N ALA A 42 14.91 6.97 -4.56
CA ALA A 42 14.58 7.82 -5.70
C ALA A 42 14.72 7.03 -7.02
N GLY A 43 13.68 7.03 -7.85
CA GLY A 43 13.64 6.28 -9.12
C GLY A 43 12.98 4.89 -9.06
N ASP A 44 12.68 4.34 -7.87
CA ASP A 44 11.93 3.06 -7.75
C ASP A 44 10.56 3.15 -8.45
N HIS A 45 9.96 4.34 -8.50
CA HIS A 45 8.76 4.68 -9.26
C HIS A 45 8.86 6.14 -9.73
N PRO A 46 8.25 6.55 -10.87
CA PRO A 46 8.28 7.94 -11.35
C PRO A 46 7.83 8.99 -10.31
N GLY A 47 6.94 8.61 -9.39
CA GLY A 47 6.47 9.46 -8.29
C GLY A 47 7.37 9.47 -7.03
N ILE A 48 8.44 8.66 -7.00
CA ILE A 48 9.39 8.59 -5.89
C ILE A 48 10.65 9.32 -6.34
N ILE A 49 10.69 10.62 -6.05
CA ILE A 49 11.81 11.52 -6.41
C ILE A 49 12.82 11.70 -5.28
N HIS A 50 12.48 11.23 -4.07
CA HIS A 50 13.31 11.27 -2.87
C HIS A 50 13.25 9.90 -2.19
N ASP A 51 14.28 9.58 -1.42
CA ASP A 51 14.24 8.42 -0.54
C ASP A 51 12.97 8.47 0.32
N SER A 52 12.26 7.36 0.36
CA SER A 52 10.92 7.23 0.89
C SER A 52 10.76 5.91 1.63
N TYR A 53 9.65 5.77 2.35
CA TYR A 53 9.29 4.53 3.01
C TYR A 53 7.79 4.27 2.92
N VAL A 54 7.41 3.02 3.08
CA VAL A 54 6.00 2.62 3.10
C VAL A 54 5.45 2.74 4.53
N THR A 55 4.39 3.50 4.72
CA THR A 55 3.75 3.68 6.03
C THR A 55 2.68 2.62 6.27
N TYR A 56 3.07 1.41 6.65
CA TYR A 56 2.13 0.30 6.88
C TYR A 56 1.12 0.57 8.01
N ARG A 57 1.45 1.43 8.97
CA ARG A 57 0.54 1.85 10.05
C ARG A 57 -0.75 2.55 9.56
N PHE A 58 -0.74 3.04 8.32
CA PHE A 58 -1.87 3.71 7.68
C PHE A 58 -2.40 2.90 6.49
N ALA A 59 -2.05 1.61 6.43
CA ALA A 59 -2.66 0.71 5.48
C ALA A 59 -4.18 0.67 5.69
N ARG A 60 -4.91 0.58 4.59
CA ARG A 60 -6.37 0.50 4.61
C ARG A 60 -6.85 -0.55 3.63
N ILE A 61 -8.03 -1.07 3.92
CA ILE A 61 -8.74 -2.01 3.08
C ILE A 61 -9.98 -1.30 2.57
N ASP A 62 -10.04 -1.09 1.27
CA ASP A 62 -11.14 -0.42 0.59
C ASP A 62 -11.83 -1.36 -0.40
N THR A 63 -13.10 -1.09 -0.66
CA THR A 63 -13.84 -1.80 -1.71
C THR A 63 -13.50 -1.26 -3.10
N ASP A 64 -13.70 -2.05 -4.14
CA ASP A 64 -13.58 -1.60 -5.54
C ASP A 64 -14.45 -0.37 -5.82
N ALA A 65 -15.67 -0.33 -5.24
CA ALA A 65 -16.57 0.80 -5.38
C ALA A 65 -15.96 2.10 -4.78
N ASP A 66 -15.35 2.03 -3.60
CA ASP A 66 -14.72 3.19 -2.96
C ASP A 66 -13.48 3.66 -3.72
N VAL A 67 -12.65 2.71 -4.19
CA VAL A 67 -11.47 3.02 -5.01
C VAL A 67 -11.90 3.75 -6.29
N ARG A 68 -12.86 3.20 -7.02
CA ARG A 68 -13.38 3.83 -8.25
C ARG A 68 -14.02 5.18 -7.98
N LYS A 69 -14.78 5.32 -6.88
CA LYS A 69 -15.39 6.59 -6.49
C LYS A 69 -14.32 7.67 -6.26
N ASN A 70 -13.25 7.36 -5.53
CA ASN A 70 -12.18 8.32 -5.25
C ASN A 70 -11.38 8.70 -6.50
N VAL A 71 -11.18 7.76 -7.42
CA VAL A 71 -10.55 8.04 -8.73
C VAL A 71 -11.47 8.92 -9.58
N ASN A 72 -12.74 8.56 -9.72
CA ASN A 72 -13.69 9.26 -10.58
C ASN A 72 -14.04 10.67 -10.07
N SER A 73 -13.99 10.88 -8.75
CA SER A 73 -14.20 12.20 -8.15
C SER A 73 -12.97 13.12 -8.22
N GLY A 74 -11.82 12.59 -8.67
CA GLY A 74 -10.55 13.33 -8.71
C GLY A 74 -9.87 13.49 -7.34
N VAL A 75 -10.42 12.89 -6.28
CA VAL A 75 -9.75 12.83 -4.96
C VAL A 75 -8.44 12.05 -5.06
N TRP A 76 -8.42 10.99 -5.87
CA TRP A 76 -7.22 10.24 -6.20
C TRP A 76 -6.84 10.44 -7.66
N GLN A 77 -5.63 10.95 -7.86
CA GLN A 77 -5.02 11.00 -9.18
C GLN A 77 -4.40 9.64 -9.52
N LEU A 78 -4.76 9.09 -10.67
CA LEU A 78 -4.10 7.91 -11.21
C LEU A 78 -2.67 8.26 -11.64
N CYS A 79 -1.72 7.44 -11.20
CA CYS A 79 -0.31 7.54 -11.56
C CYS A 79 0.10 6.38 -12.48
N GLN A 80 1.36 6.38 -12.91
CA GLN A 80 1.94 5.22 -13.57
C GLN A 80 1.81 3.96 -12.68
N PRO A 81 1.62 2.78 -13.29
CA PRO A 81 1.69 1.53 -12.54
C PRO A 81 3.08 1.33 -11.94
N CYS A 82 3.12 0.80 -10.71
CA CYS A 82 4.35 0.27 -10.14
C CYS A 82 4.83 -0.95 -10.94
N SER A 83 6.15 -1.16 -11.00
CA SER A 83 6.69 -2.41 -11.54
C SER A 83 6.25 -3.60 -10.69
N ALA A 84 6.17 -4.79 -11.29
CA ALA A 84 5.85 -6.01 -10.58
C ALA A 84 6.81 -6.26 -9.40
N ASP A 85 8.09 -5.98 -9.60
CA ASP A 85 9.14 -6.13 -8.58
C ASP A 85 8.93 -5.18 -7.40
N LEU A 86 8.56 -3.92 -7.66
CA LEU A 86 8.27 -2.97 -6.61
C LEU A 86 7.05 -3.40 -5.79
N VAL A 87 5.98 -3.86 -6.46
CA VAL A 87 4.79 -4.38 -5.77
C VAL A 87 5.15 -5.61 -4.93
N ALA A 88 5.94 -6.54 -5.46
CA ALA A 88 6.39 -7.73 -4.74
C ALA A 88 7.24 -7.36 -3.50
N LYS A 89 8.18 -6.41 -3.64
CA LYS A 89 8.97 -5.85 -2.54
C LYS A 89 8.07 -5.29 -1.44
N ILE A 90 7.10 -4.43 -1.80
CA ILE A 90 6.20 -3.80 -0.83
C ILE A 90 5.34 -4.86 -0.13
N ARG A 91 4.82 -5.86 -0.84
CA ARG A 91 4.05 -6.96 -0.26
C ARG A 91 4.88 -7.79 0.72
N HIS A 92 6.08 -8.19 0.34
CA HIS A 92 6.97 -8.98 1.20
C HIS A 92 7.33 -8.20 2.47
N SER A 93 7.67 -6.93 2.34
CA SER A 93 7.97 -6.05 3.47
C SER A 93 6.77 -5.83 4.40
N ALA A 94 5.55 -5.79 3.86
CA ALA A 94 4.32 -5.62 4.65
C ALA A 94 4.16 -6.72 5.71
N CYS A 95 4.49 -7.96 5.35
CA CYS A 95 4.41 -9.11 6.24
C CYS A 95 5.41 -9.03 7.42
N ARG A 96 6.55 -8.37 7.19
CA ARG A 96 7.62 -8.16 8.18
C ARG A 96 7.42 -6.92 9.04
N SER A 97 6.63 -5.95 8.57
CA SER A 97 6.31 -4.74 9.32
C SER A 97 5.65 -5.09 10.65
N LYS A 98 6.09 -4.48 11.75
CA LYS A 98 5.42 -4.60 13.06
C LYS A 98 4.20 -3.68 13.19
N LEU A 99 4.00 -2.78 12.22
CA LEU A 99 2.98 -1.74 12.24
C LEU A 99 1.77 -2.04 11.36
N LEU A 100 1.88 -2.99 10.42
CA LEU A 100 0.73 -3.49 9.70
C LEU A 100 -0.17 -4.29 10.64
N ASP A 101 -1.47 -4.02 10.62
CA ASP A 101 -2.44 -4.76 11.42
C ASP A 101 -2.54 -6.24 11.01
N LYS A 102 -3.01 -7.08 11.95
CA LYS A 102 -3.03 -8.52 11.77
C LYS A 102 -3.99 -8.95 10.66
N ASP A 103 -5.12 -8.27 10.50
CA ASP A 103 -6.12 -8.61 9.49
C ASP A 103 -5.54 -8.41 8.09
N ALA A 104 -4.91 -7.26 7.84
CA ALA A 104 -4.20 -6.98 6.59
C ALA A 104 -3.09 -8.00 6.30
N LYS A 105 -2.35 -8.45 7.32
CA LYS A 105 -1.34 -9.52 7.13
C LYS A 105 -1.95 -10.88 6.81
N GLN A 106 -3.07 -11.22 7.44
CA GLN A 106 -3.81 -12.45 7.15
C GLN A 106 -4.32 -12.42 5.72
N PHE A 107 -4.81 -11.28 5.25
CA PHE A 107 -5.22 -11.09 3.86
C PHE A 107 -4.06 -11.17 2.87
N LEU A 108 -2.85 -10.76 3.26
CA LEU A 108 -1.64 -10.97 2.47
C LEU A 108 -1.13 -12.42 2.49
N GLY A 109 -1.70 -13.29 3.33
CA GLY A 109 -1.30 -14.70 3.45
C GLY A 109 -0.03 -14.92 4.27
N CYS A 110 0.26 -14.02 5.22
CA CYS A 110 1.53 -13.99 5.94
C CYS A 110 1.47 -14.41 7.42
N VAL A 111 0.29 -14.83 7.90
CA VAL A 111 0.03 -15.29 9.28
C VAL A 111 -0.84 -16.52 9.26
#